data_AF-A0A967ASI5-F1
#
_entry.id   AF-A0A967ASI5-F1
#
_cell.length_a   1.000
_cell.length_b   1.000
_cell.length_c   1.000
_cell.angle_alpha   90.00
_cell.angle_beta   90.00
_cell.angle_gamma   90.00
#
_symmetry.space_group_name_H-M   'P 1'
#
loop_
_entity.id
_entity.type
_entity.pdbx_description
1 polymer ?
#
loop_
_entity_poly.entity_id
_entity_poly.type
_entity_poly.pdbx_seq_one_letter_code
_entity_poly.pdbx_strand_id
1 'polypeptide(L)'
;MVEMLTDLSLINAAKTTNVSVLRENGIEPMPYIFKKYGVDSAQFVQSDRYYASLPVEYEDIHTKVKERIEKQQEEVVRQKKINDSLKLLERERKKSSSPSKMKKEITKTTDSLP
;
A
#
# COMPACT_ATOMS: atom_id res chain seq x y z
N MET A 1 12.39 17.33 -6.17
CA MET A 1 11.16 17.81 -5.53
C MET A 1 10.01 16.79 -5.59
N VAL A 2 9.65 16.28 -6.79
CA VAL A 2 8.52 15.35 -6.98
C VAL A 2 8.50 14.19 -5.98
N GLU A 3 9.59 13.40 -5.87
CA GLU A 3 9.61 12.21 -4.99
C GLU A 3 9.37 12.55 -3.51
N MET A 4 10.02 13.61 -3.05
CA MET A 4 9.88 14.10 -1.68
C MET A 4 8.46 14.55 -1.38
N LEU A 5 7.80 15.25 -2.31
CA LEU A 5 6.40 15.67 -2.17
C LEU A 5 5.44 14.48 -2.24
N THR A 6 5.72 13.47 -3.07
CA THR A 6 4.96 12.22 -3.09
C THR A 6 5.00 11.53 -1.73
N ASP A 7 6.18 11.33 -1.15
CA ASP A 7 6.32 10.69 0.15
C ASP A 7 5.70 11.52 1.28
N LEU A 8 5.89 12.84 1.26
CA LEU A 8 5.29 13.74 2.24
C LEU A 8 3.75 13.67 2.17
N SER A 9 3.19 13.63 0.96
CA SER A 9 1.75 13.47 0.75
C SER A 9 1.24 12.13 1.29
N LEU A 10 1.99 11.05 1.06
CA LEU A 10 1.64 9.72 1.56
C LEU A 10 1.69 9.66 3.09
N ILE A 11 2.71 10.24 3.73
CA ILE A 11 2.82 10.29 5.19
C ILE A 11 1.71 11.16 5.78
N ASN A 12 1.37 12.28 5.14
CA ASN A 12 0.27 13.13 5.58
C ASN A 12 -1.08 12.39 5.48
N ALA A 13 -1.32 11.63 4.41
CA ALA A 13 -2.50 10.77 4.29
C ALA A 13 -2.50 9.62 5.32
N ALA A 14 -1.33 9.04 5.62
CA ALA A 14 -1.19 8.06 6.68
C ALA A 14 -1.50 8.66 8.06
N LYS A 15 -1.06 9.90 8.31
CA LYS A 15 -1.36 10.64 9.53
C LYS A 15 -2.87 10.87 9.67
N THR A 16 -3.58 11.28 8.62
CA THR A 16 -5.04 11.48 8.72
C THR A 16 -5.82 10.18 8.90
N THR A 17 -5.34 9.06 8.35
CA THR A 17 -6.02 7.75 8.43
C THR A 17 -5.72 7.00 9.72
N ASN A 18 -4.47 7.00 10.19
CA ASN A 18 -4.07 6.33 11.43
C ASN A 18 -2.80 6.95 12.05
N VAL A 19 -3.00 8.04 12.81
CA VAL A 19 -1.92 8.72 13.58
C VAL A 19 -1.22 7.76 14.56
N SER A 20 -1.94 6.77 15.10
CA SER A 20 -1.41 5.89 16.15
C SER A 20 -0.21 5.10 15.66
N VAL A 21 -0.24 4.59 14.42
CA VAL A 21 0.89 3.86 13.83
C VAL A 21 2.15 4.73 13.74
N LEU A 22 2.01 5.99 13.32
CA LEU A 22 3.16 6.91 13.28
C LEU A 22 3.71 7.20 14.68
N ARG A 23 2.82 7.41 15.65
CA ARG A 23 3.20 7.70 17.05
C ARG A 23 3.86 6.51 17.73
N GLU A 24 3.31 5.30 17.56
CA GLU A 24 3.86 4.06 18.10
C GLU A 24 5.26 3.77 17.58
N ASN A 25 5.53 4.14 16.33
CA ASN A 25 6.86 4.01 15.73
C ASN A 25 7.76 5.24 15.98
N GLY A 26 7.29 6.25 16.73
CA GLY A 26 8.05 7.48 16.99
C GLY A 26 8.40 8.29 15.73
N ILE A 27 7.58 8.18 14.68
CA ILE A 27 7.84 8.80 13.38
C ILE A 27 7.20 10.17 13.32
N GLU A 28 8.04 11.20 13.25
CA GLU A 28 7.62 12.55 12.89
C GLU A 28 7.76 12.77 11.38
N PRO A 29 6.71 13.23 10.66
CA PRO A 29 6.71 13.31 9.20
C PRO A 29 7.86 14.14 8.60
N MET A 30 8.04 15.39 9.03
CA MET A 30 9.05 16.28 8.44
C MET A 30 10.48 15.80 8.75
N PRO A 31 10.85 15.49 10.01
CA PRO A 31 12.17 14.92 10.30
C PRO A 31 12.47 13.62 9.54
N TYR A 32 11.47 12.75 9.37
CA TYR A 32 11.63 11.53 8.59
C TYR A 32 11.93 11.82 7.12
N ILE A 33 11.18 12.73 6.49
CA ILE A 33 11.40 13.15 5.10
C ILE A 33 12.79 13.77 4.92
N PHE A 34 13.17 14.69 5.80
CA PHE A 34 14.48 15.33 5.80
C PHE A 34 15.61 14.30 5.88
N LYS A 35 15.51 13.36 6.82
CA LYS A 35 16.48 12.27 6.96
C LYS A 35 16.53 11.35 5.72
N LYS A 36 15.37 11.03 5.12
CA LYS A 36 15.29 10.14 3.95
C LYS A 36 15.95 10.75 2.72
N TYR A 37 15.79 12.06 2.51
CA TYR A 37 16.28 12.76 1.32
C TYR A 37 17.60 13.50 1.55
N GLY A 38 18.15 13.49 2.76
CA GLY A 38 19.41 14.17 3.09
C GLY A 38 19.30 15.70 3.00
N VAL A 39 18.10 16.25 3.22
CA VAL A 39 17.82 17.69 3.16
C VAL A 39 17.49 18.22 4.54
N ASP A 40 17.76 19.50 4.79
CA ASP A 40 17.31 20.19 5.99
C ASP A 40 16.07 21.07 5.72
N SER A 41 15.55 21.67 6.78
CA SER A 41 14.35 22.52 6.70
C SER A 41 14.59 23.80 5.87
N ALA A 42 15.79 24.39 5.92
CA ALA A 42 16.11 25.61 5.20
C ALA A 42 16.22 25.35 3.70
N GLN A 43 16.90 24.27 3.31
CA GLN A 43 16.99 23.80 1.93
C GLN A 43 15.61 23.46 1.37
N PHE A 44 14.75 22.80 2.16
CA PHE A 44 13.38 22.52 1.76
C PHE A 44 12.59 23.80 1.49
N VAL A 45 12.57 24.74 2.44
CA VAL A 45 11.82 26.00 2.30
C VAL A 45 12.36 26.85 1.13
N GLN A 46 13.68 26.87 0.93
CA GLN A 46 14.28 27.58 -0.19
C GLN A 46 13.88 26.97 -1.54
N SER A 47 13.86 25.63 -1.63
CA SER A 47 13.44 24.91 -2.84
C SER A 47 11.96 25.11 -3.11
N ASP A 48 11.12 24.99 -2.07
CA ASP A 48 9.68 25.22 -2.13
C ASP A 48 9.36 26.64 -2.61
N ARG A 49 10.03 27.65 -2.05
CA ARG A 49 9.92 29.04 -2.48
C ARG A 49 10.40 29.25 -3.92
N TYR A 50 11.48 28.61 -4.33
CA TYR A 50 11.99 28.69 -5.70
C TYR A 50 10.94 28.19 -6.69
N TYR A 51 10.39 26.99 -6.49
CA TYR A 51 9.37 26.45 -7.40
C TYR A 51 8.05 27.21 -7.31
N ALA A 52 7.64 27.70 -6.14
CA ALA A 52 6.45 28.55 -6.00
C ALA A 52 6.54 29.86 -6.81
N SER A 53 7.76 30.33 -7.13
CA SER A 53 7.96 31.48 -8.02
C SER A 53 7.81 31.17 -9.52
N LEU A 54 7.70 29.89 -9.89
CA LEU A 54 7.56 29.38 -11.25
C LEU A 54 6.27 28.54 -11.37
N PRO A 55 5.09 29.17 -11.53
CA PRO A 55 3.80 28.47 -11.41
C PRO A 55 3.64 27.27 -12.34
N VAL A 56 4.08 27.38 -13.60
CA VAL A 56 3.98 26.29 -14.60
C VAL A 56 4.81 25.07 -14.16
N GLU A 57 6.07 25.28 -13.79
CA GLU A 57 6.95 24.22 -13.32
C GLU A 57 6.44 23.58 -12.01
N TYR A 58 5.83 24.39 -11.15
CA TYR A 58 5.30 23.91 -9.88
C TYR A 58 4.03 23.08 -10.07
N GLU A 59 3.15 23.50 -10.98
CA GLU A 59 2.00 22.72 -11.41
C GLU A 59 2.42 21.37 -12.02
N ASP A 60 3.45 21.37 -12.87
CA ASP A 60 4.02 20.14 -13.44
C ASP A 60 4.56 19.20 -12.36
N ILE A 61 5.21 19.74 -11.33
CA ILE A 61 5.68 18.96 -10.18
C ILE A 61 4.48 18.30 -9.48
N HIS A 62 3.43 19.06 -9.17
CA HIS A 62 2.24 18.53 -8.49
C HIS A 62 1.47 17.52 -9.35
N THR A 63 1.41 17.73 -10.66
CA THR A 63 0.80 16.80 -11.62
C THR A 63 1.56 15.47 -11.61
N LYS A 64 2.89 15.50 -11.70
CA LYS A 64 3.73 14.29 -11.60
C LYS A 64 3.59 13.59 -10.25
N VAL A 65 3.45 14.34 -9.15
CA VAL A 65 3.19 13.77 -7.82
C VAL A 65 1.88 13.00 -7.82
N LYS A 66 0.81 13.59 -8.38
CA LYS A 66 -0.51 12.96 -8.48
C LYS A 66 -0.46 11.68 -9.31
N GLU A 67 0.10 11.73 -10.51
CA GLU A 67 0.23 10.57 -11.41
C GLU A 67 0.99 9.41 -10.73
N ARG A 68 2.05 9.72 -9.98
CA ARG A 68 2.83 8.70 -9.27
C ARG A 68 2.01 8.02 -8.17
N ILE A 69 1.22 8.79 -7.42
CA ILE A 69 0.33 8.25 -6.37
C ILE A 69 -0.75 7.37 -6.99
N GLU A 70 -1.39 7.82 -8.07
CA GLU A 70 -2.42 7.06 -8.78
C GLU A 70 -1.86 5.73 -9.30
N LYS A 71 -0.68 5.76 -9.94
CA LYS A 71 0.00 4.54 -10.40
C LYS A 71 0.33 3.57 -9.26
N GLN A 72 0.78 4.09 -8.11
CA GLN A 72 1.03 3.26 -6.93
C GLN A 72 -0.26 2.65 -6.37
N GLN A 73 -1.36 3.39 -6.37
CA GLN A 73 -2.66 2.91 -5.93
C GLN A 73 -3.16 1.77 -6.83
N GLU A 74 -3.06 1.91 -8.15
CA GLU A 74 -3.44 0.87 -9.10
C GLU A 74 -2.66 -0.42 -8.89
N GLU A 75 -1.33 -0.31 -8.68
CA GLU A 75 -0.48 -1.46 -8.41
C GLU A 75 -0.89 -2.16 -7.11
N VAL A 76 -1.13 -1.40 -6.03
CA VAL A 76 -1.59 -1.97 -4.74
C VAL A 76 -2.93 -2.68 -4.89
N VAL A 77 -3.88 -2.10 -5.63
CA VAL A 77 -5.19 -2.72 -5.89
C VAL A 77 -5.04 -4.00 -6.71
N ARG A 78 -4.18 -3.99 -7.75
CA ARG A 78 -3.89 -5.16 -8.57
C ARG A 78 -3.28 -6.29 -7.74
N GLN A 79 -2.29 -5.98 -6.91
CA GLN A 79 -1.65 -6.96 -6.03
C GLN A 79 -2.63 -7.53 -4.99
N LYS A 80 -3.52 -6.69 -4.44
CA LYS A 80 -4.58 -7.16 -3.54
C LYS A 80 -5.51 -8.16 -4.22
N LYS A 81 -5.98 -7.87 -5.44
CA LYS A 81 -6.83 -8.79 -6.21
C LYS A 81 -6.16 -10.16 -6.42
N ILE A 82 -4.89 -10.15 -6.84
CA ILE A 82 -4.13 -11.39 -7.05
C ILE A 82 -4.02 -12.18 -5.75
N ASN A 83 -3.68 -11.52 -4.64
CA ASN A 83 -3.55 -12.17 -3.33
C ASN A 83 -4.88 -12.73 -2.83
N ASP A 84 -5.98 -12.01 -3.02
CA ASP A 84 -7.32 -12.47 -2.63
C ASP A 84 -7.74 -13.71 -3.45
N SER A 85 -7.46 -13.74 -4.76
CA SER A 85 -7.68 -14.92 -5.60
C SER A 85 -6.83 -16.12 -5.16
N LEU A 86 -5.55 -15.91 -4.82
CA LEU A 86 -4.68 -16.98 -4.32
C LEU A 86 -5.18 -17.54 -2.99
N LYS A 87 -5.57 -16.66 -2.04
CA LYS A 87 -6.15 -17.08 -0.75
C LYS A 87 -7.45 -17.86 -0.92
N LEU A 88 -8.28 -17.50 -1.90
CA LEU A 88 -9.51 -18.23 -2.20
C LEU A 88 -9.17 -19.66 -2.67
N LEU A 89 -8.24 -19.79 -3.62
CA LEU A 89 -7.81 -21.08 -4.14
C LEU A 89 -7.20 -21.97 -3.04
N GLU A 90 -6.38 -21.40 -2.15
CA GLU A 90 -5.84 -22.13 -1.00
C GLU A 90 -6.93 -22.62 -0.04
N ARG A 91 -7.95 -21.80 0.22
CA ARG A 91 -9.11 -22.21 1.04
C ARG A 91 -9.89 -23.34 0.37
N GLU A 92 -10.07 -23.31 -0.94
CA GLU A 92 -10.73 -24.38 -1.69
C GLU A 92 -9.94 -25.70 -1.69
N ARG A 93 -8.61 -25.61 -1.86
CA ARG A 93 -7.71 -26.77 -1.71
C ARG A 93 -7.76 -27.36 -0.30
N LYS A 94 -7.72 -26.52 0.75
CA LYS A 94 -7.84 -26.98 2.15
C LYS A 94 -9.22 -27.59 2.47
N LYS A 95 -10.29 -27.09 1.84
CA LYS A 95 -11.64 -27.67 1.98
C LYS A 95 -11.80 -29.00 1.25
N SER A 96 -11.14 -29.19 0.11
CA SER A 96 -11.15 -30.46 -0.64
C SER A 96 -10.24 -31.52 -0.02
N SER A 97 -9.15 -31.13 0.64
CA SER A 97 -8.24 -32.04 1.35
C SER A 97 -8.64 -32.36 2.80
N SER A 98 -9.79 -31.86 3.28
CA SER A 98 -10.23 -32.09 4.65
C SER A 98 -10.82 -33.51 4.82
N PRO A 99 -10.41 -34.30 5.85
CA PRO A 99 -10.79 -35.72 5.99
C PRO A 99 -12.30 -35.98 6.12
N SER A 100 -13.07 -34.94 6.40
CA SER A 100 -14.52 -34.98 6.61
C SER A 100 -15.32 -35.25 5.33
N LYS A 101 -14.77 -34.98 4.13
CA LYS A 101 -15.37 -35.43 2.86
C LYS A 101 -14.98 -36.87 2.49
N MET A 102 -13.71 -37.26 2.71
CA MET A 102 -13.26 -38.64 2.49
C MET A 102 -14.06 -39.66 3.32
N LYS A 103 -14.37 -39.35 4.58
CA LYS A 103 -15.22 -40.24 5.41
C LYS A 103 -16.65 -40.40 4.88
N LYS A 104 -17.25 -39.37 4.25
CA LYS A 104 -18.61 -39.46 3.69
C LYS A 104 -18.68 -40.24 2.37
N GLU A 105 -17.59 -40.29 1.60
CA GLU A 105 -17.51 -41.13 0.39
C GLU A 105 -17.25 -42.60 0.73
N ILE A 106 -16.35 -42.87 1.68
CA ILE A 106 -16.03 -44.26 2.07
C ILE A 106 -17.22 -44.97 2.74
N THR A 107 -18.06 -44.26 3.52
CA THR A 107 -19.25 -44.89 4.15
C THR A 107 -20.42 -45.09 3.18
N LYS A 108 -20.42 -44.43 2.02
CA LYS A 108 -21.47 -44.61 1.00
C LYS A 108 -21.19 -45.81 0.08
N THR A 109 -19.93 -46.21 -0.07
CA THR A 109 -19.55 -47.35 -0.93
C THR A 109 -19.61 -48.70 -0.21
N THR A 110 -19.63 -48.73 1.12
CA THR A 110 -19.71 -49.97 1.91
C THR A 110 -21.13 -50.48 2.13
N ASP A 111 -22.17 -49.71 1.81
CA ASP A 111 -23.59 -50.04 2.01
C ASP A 111 -24.27 -50.54 0.72
N SER A 112 -23.47 -50.93 -0.29
CA SER A 112 -23.95 -51.42 -1.59
C SER A 112 -23.17 -52.66 -2.04
N LEU A 113 -23.16 -53.68 -1.18
CA LEU A 113 -22.87 -55.06 -1.59
C LEU A 113 -23.99 -55.96 -1.04
N PRO A 114 -24.60 -56.82 -1.89
CA PRO A 114 -25.75 -57.66 -1.56
C PRO A 114 -25.44 -58.79 -0.59
#